data_AF-A0A2V2L9C2-F1
#
_entry.id   AF-A0A2V2L9C2-F1
#
_cell.length_a   1.000
_cell.length_b   1.000
_cell.length_c   1.000
_cell.angle_alpha   90.00
_cell.angle_beta   90.00
_cell.angle_gamma   90.00
#
_symmetry.space_group_name_H-M   'P 1'
#
loop_
_entity.id
_entity.type
_entity.pdbx_description
1 polymer ?
#
loop_
_entity_poly.entity_id
_entity_poly.type
_entity_poly.pdbx_seq_one_letter_code
_entity_poly.pdbx_strand_id
1 'polypeptide(L)'
;MTAPADLPATIPVFPLPGALLLPRARLPLHIFEPRYLAMLDDALKTEHRLIGMVQPRSVPGQEAKRLQGIGCAGRVTGFSETEDGRYMITLSGMSRYRVSREVSGFAPYLKADVSWAGFERDLGGAETDPSFDRPAFLDLLGRFFEARNLSTDWDSLKDAEDELLINSLSMLCPFEPEDKQALLEAPSLATRRETLVTLIEFALLGGDRDELMQ
;
A
#
# COMPACT_ATOMS: atom_id res chain seq x y z
N MET A 1 18.97 11.95 6.12
CA MET A 1 17.51 11.94 6.31
C MET A 1 16.93 12.82 5.21
N THR A 2 16.04 12.29 4.38
CA THR A 2 15.41 13.05 3.28
C THR A 2 14.33 13.94 3.88
N ALA A 3 14.40 15.25 3.68
CA ALA A 3 13.35 16.16 4.16
C ALA A 3 12.16 16.16 3.18
N PRO A 4 10.94 16.53 3.62
CA PRO A 4 9.80 16.70 2.70
C PRO A 4 10.08 17.68 1.55
N ALA A 5 10.95 18.67 1.79
CA ALA A 5 11.38 19.65 0.79
C ALA A 5 12.24 19.04 -0.34
N ASP A 6 12.80 17.85 -0.13
CA ASP A 6 13.62 17.14 -1.11
C ASP A 6 12.79 16.18 -1.98
N LEU A 7 11.48 16.09 -1.77
CA LEU A 7 10.60 15.24 -2.56
C LEU A 7 10.00 16.02 -3.75
N PRO A 8 9.91 15.39 -4.94
CA PRO A 8 9.44 16.06 -6.15
C PRO A 8 7.95 16.42 -6.05
N ALA A 9 7.58 17.56 -6.64
CA ALA A 9 6.18 18.02 -6.68
C ALA A 9 5.30 17.23 -7.66
N THR A 10 5.90 16.59 -8.67
CA THR A 10 5.21 15.77 -9.66
C THR A 10 5.88 14.41 -9.74
N ILE A 11 5.10 13.34 -9.64
CA ILE A 11 5.60 11.95 -9.72
C ILE A 11 4.81 11.14 -10.75
N PRO A 12 5.42 10.10 -11.37
CA PRO A 12 4.65 9.06 -12.04
C PRO A 12 3.76 8.34 -11.02
N VAL A 13 2.53 8.02 -11.41
CA VAL A 13 1.58 7.28 -10.56
C VAL A 13 1.13 5.99 -11.23
N PHE A 14 1.02 4.94 -10.43
CA PHE A 14 0.58 3.61 -10.84
C PHE A 14 -0.75 3.27 -10.14
N PRO A 15 -1.89 3.42 -10.86
CA PRO A 15 -3.18 3.05 -10.33
C PRO A 15 -3.33 1.53 -10.31
N LEU A 16 -3.40 0.93 -9.13
CA LEU A 16 -3.53 -0.52 -8.98
C LEU A 16 -4.58 -0.86 -7.91
N PRO A 17 -5.76 -1.39 -8.28
CA PRO A 17 -6.80 -1.74 -7.32
C PRO A 17 -6.32 -2.82 -6.36
N GLY A 18 -6.59 -2.65 -5.06
CA GLY A 18 -6.28 -3.66 -4.03
C GLY A 18 -4.79 -3.78 -3.68
N ALA A 19 -3.90 -3.11 -4.42
CA ALA A 19 -2.50 -3.00 -4.03
C ALA A 19 -2.32 -1.83 -3.06
N LEU A 20 -1.69 -2.13 -1.92
CA LEU A 20 -1.40 -1.17 -0.88
C LEU A 20 0.12 -1.10 -0.70
N LEU A 21 0.67 0.11 -0.63
CA LEU A 21 2.03 0.37 -0.21
C LEU A 21 1.97 1.26 1.03
N LEU A 22 2.72 0.91 2.06
CA LEU A 22 2.87 1.69 3.29
C LEU A 22 4.31 2.18 3.44
N PRO A 23 4.56 3.32 4.13
CA PRO A 23 5.90 3.75 4.47
C PRO A 23 6.72 2.64 5.13
N ARG A 24 8.01 2.53 4.77
CA ARG A 24 8.98 1.50 5.24
C ARG A 24 8.65 0.05 4.85
N ALA A 25 7.47 -0.23 4.32
CA ALA A 25 7.12 -1.55 3.80
C ALA A 25 7.68 -1.78 2.38
N ARG A 26 7.67 -3.03 1.93
CA ARG A 26 8.12 -3.41 0.58
C ARG A 26 6.96 -3.99 -0.23
N LEU A 27 6.79 -3.50 -1.45
CA LEU A 27 5.80 -4.01 -2.39
C LEU A 27 6.51 -4.56 -3.64
N PRO A 28 6.55 -5.88 -3.84
CA PRO A 28 6.98 -6.47 -5.10
C PRO A 28 5.88 -6.30 -6.17
N LEU A 29 6.28 -5.99 -7.40
CA LEU A 29 5.37 -5.81 -8.53
C LEU A 29 5.93 -6.44 -9.80
N HIS A 30 5.05 -7.06 -10.58
CA HIS A 30 5.35 -7.53 -11.93
C HIS A 30 4.91 -6.45 -12.92
N ILE A 31 5.87 -5.89 -13.65
CA ILE A 31 5.64 -4.87 -14.68
C ILE A 31 5.86 -5.51 -16.04
N PHE A 32 4.82 -5.51 -16.86
CA PHE A 32 4.86 -6.09 -18.20
C PHE A 32 4.13 -5.24 -19.24
N GLU A 33 3.19 -4.38 -18.84
CA GLU A 33 2.51 -3.50 -19.78
C GLU A 33 3.46 -2.40 -20.29
N PRO A 34 3.53 -2.14 -21.62
CA PRO A 34 4.47 -1.18 -22.21
C PRO A 34 4.46 0.22 -21.58
N ARG A 35 3.28 0.72 -21.19
CA ARG A 35 3.15 2.02 -20.52
C ARG A 35 3.83 2.07 -19.16
N TYR A 36 3.79 0.97 -18.40
CA TYR A 36 4.40 0.90 -17.07
C TYR A 36 5.89 0.56 -17.15
N LEU A 37 6.34 -0.10 -18.22
CA LEU A 37 7.76 -0.19 -18.56
C LEU A 37 8.34 1.20 -18.82
N ALA A 38 7.69 2.01 -19.65
CA ALA A 38 8.09 3.40 -19.87
C ALA A 38 8.09 4.24 -18.57
N MET A 39 7.09 4.01 -17.69
CA MET A 39 7.03 4.65 -16.37
C MET A 39 8.23 4.29 -15.50
N LEU A 40 8.59 3.00 -15.46
CA LEU A 40 9.73 2.50 -14.69
C LEU A 40 11.05 3.08 -15.23
N ASP A 41 11.25 3.05 -16.55
CA ASP A 41 12.44 3.61 -17.19
C ASP A 41 12.61 5.10 -16.89
N ASP A 42 11.52 5.87 -16.95
CA ASP A 42 11.56 7.30 -16.62
C ASP A 42 11.79 7.55 -15.13
N ALA A 43 11.19 6.75 -14.25
CA ALA A 43 11.44 6.85 -12.82
C ALA A 43 12.92 6.58 -12.50
N LEU A 44 13.54 5.56 -13.11
CA LEU A 44 14.94 5.20 -12.90
C LEU A 44 15.94 6.29 -13.34
N LYS A 45 15.56 7.15 -14.30
CA LYS A 45 16.36 8.31 -14.75
C LYS A 45 16.32 9.47 -13.75
N THR A 46 15.40 9.49 -12.80
CA THR A 46 15.32 10.52 -11.75
C THR A 46 16.22 10.19 -10.56
N GLU A 47 16.64 11.22 -9.82
CA GLU A 47 17.41 11.03 -8.58
C GLU A 47 16.63 10.25 -7.51
N HIS A 48 15.33 10.55 -7.38
CA HIS A 48 14.49 9.98 -6.35
C HIS A 48 14.03 8.55 -6.65
N ARG A 49 13.87 8.18 -7.93
CA ARG A 49 13.36 6.88 -8.39
C ARG A 49 12.02 6.51 -7.78
N LEU A 50 11.13 7.49 -7.67
CA LEU A 50 9.83 7.33 -7.03
C LEU A 50 8.75 6.93 -8.04
N ILE A 51 7.88 6.02 -7.60
CA ILE A 51 6.62 5.68 -8.24
C ILE A 51 5.52 5.84 -7.18
N GLY A 52 4.48 6.61 -7.51
CA GLY A 52 3.32 6.81 -6.65
C GLY A 52 2.33 5.67 -6.80
N MET A 53 2.24 4.78 -5.81
CA MET A 53 1.14 3.81 -5.74
C MET A 53 -0.13 4.52 -5.29
N VAL A 54 -1.25 4.26 -5.96
CA VAL A 54 -2.55 4.84 -5.61
C VAL A 54 -3.67 3.89 -6.03
N GLN A 55 -4.71 3.79 -5.22
CA GLN A 55 -5.88 3.01 -5.62
C GLN A 55 -6.78 3.83 -6.56
N PRO A 56 -7.35 3.23 -7.61
CA PRO A 56 -8.41 3.85 -8.36
C PRO A 56 -9.74 3.75 -7.59
N ARG A 57 -10.61 4.75 -7.72
CA ARG A 57 -11.97 4.79 -7.18
C ARG A 57 -13.00 4.96 -8.28
N SER A 58 -14.12 4.26 -8.12
CA SER A 58 -15.30 4.44 -8.97
C SER A 58 -16.00 5.74 -8.61
N VAL A 59 -16.52 6.45 -9.61
CA VAL A 59 -17.34 7.65 -9.40
C VAL A 59 -18.72 7.36 -9.96
N PRO A 60 -19.80 7.50 -9.17
CA PRO A 60 -21.16 7.28 -9.66
C PRO A 60 -21.44 8.14 -10.90
N GLY A 61 -21.91 7.51 -11.98
CA GLY A 61 -22.21 8.18 -13.24
C GLY A 61 -21.01 8.47 -14.15
N GLN A 62 -19.81 7.95 -13.86
CA GLN A 62 -18.65 8.02 -14.75
C GLN A 62 -18.08 6.61 -14.99
N GLU A 63 -17.86 6.24 -16.26
CA GLU A 63 -17.17 4.99 -16.60
C GLU A 63 -15.68 5.03 -16.25
N ALA A 64 -15.06 6.22 -16.35
CA ALA A 64 -13.66 6.40 -16.01
C ALA A 64 -13.46 6.41 -14.48
N LYS A 65 -12.59 5.54 -13.98
CA LYS A 65 -12.14 5.57 -12.58
C LYS A 65 -11.27 6.80 -12.34
N ARG A 66 -11.41 7.42 -11.16
CA ARG A 66 -10.51 8.48 -10.69
C ARG A 66 -9.48 7.93 -9.73
N LEU A 67 -8.44 8.69 -9.42
CA LEU A 67 -7.52 8.32 -8.34
C LEU A 67 -8.16 8.58 -6.96
N GLN A 68 -7.80 7.76 -5.98
CA GLN A 68 -8.01 8.09 -4.57
C GLN A 68 -7.20 9.33 -4.19
N GLY A 69 -7.66 10.04 -3.16
CA GLY A 69 -7.04 11.30 -2.72
C GLY A 69 -5.66 11.12 -2.09
N ILE A 70 -5.40 9.95 -1.49
CA ILE A 70 -4.14 9.61 -0.83
C ILE A 70 -3.54 8.37 -1.48
N GLY A 71 -2.24 8.43 -1.78
CA GLY A 71 -1.41 7.32 -2.22
C GLY A 71 -0.14 7.21 -1.38
N CYS A 72 0.72 6.23 -1.68
CA CYS A 72 2.06 6.11 -1.09
C CYS A 72 3.12 6.03 -2.19
N ALA A 73 4.14 6.89 -2.10
CA ALA A 73 5.27 6.86 -2.99
C ALA A 73 6.25 5.79 -2.53
N GLY A 74 6.70 4.96 -3.47
CA GLY A 74 7.73 3.95 -3.26
C GLY A 74 8.96 4.27 -4.08
N ARG A 75 10.14 4.07 -3.49
CA ARG A 75 11.41 4.11 -4.21
C ARG A 75 11.70 2.75 -4.82
N VAL A 76 12.08 2.72 -6.09
CA VAL A 76 12.56 1.49 -6.74
C VAL A 76 13.90 1.09 -6.10
N THR A 77 13.88 -0.02 -5.35
CA THR A 77 15.06 -0.55 -4.63
C THR A 77 15.53 -1.90 -5.13
N GLY A 78 14.70 -2.60 -5.90
CA GLY A 78 15.04 -3.86 -6.56
C GLY A 78 14.45 -3.89 -7.96
N PHE A 79 15.19 -4.49 -8.88
CA PHE A 79 14.83 -4.60 -10.30
C PHE A 79 15.53 -5.83 -10.89
N SER A 80 14.77 -6.71 -11.50
CA SER A 80 15.28 -7.86 -12.26
C SER A 80 14.38 -8.14 -13.46
N GLU A 81 15.00 -8.47 -14.58
CA GLU A 81 14.33 -8.96 -15.78
C GLU A 81 14.06 -10.47 -15.65
N THR A 82 12.89 -10.92 -16.07
CA THR A 82 12.52 -12.33 -16.15
C THR A 82 12.72 -12.85 -17.57
N GLU A 83 12.86 -14.18 -17.72
CA GLU A 83 13.13 -14.82 -19.02
C GLU A 83 12.03 -14.59 -20.08
N ASP A 84 10.82 -14.22 -19.65
CA ASP A 84 9.68 -13.89 -20.50
C ASP A 84 9.52 -12.39 -20.80
N GLY A 85 10.56 -11.58 -20.51
CA GLY A 85 10.59 -10.15 -20.82
C GLY A 85 9.72 -9.29 -19.89
N ARG A 86 9.37 -9.81 -18.71
CA ARG A 86 8.71 -9.03 -17.64
C ARG A 86 9.76 -8.50 -16.68
N TYR A 87 9.40 -7.45 -15.95
CA TYR A 87 10.24 -6.93 -14.88
C TYR A 87 9.60 -7.20 -13.54
N MET A 88 10.38 -7.80 -12.64
CA MET A 88 10.08 -7.78 -11.23
C MET A 88 10.75 -6.56 -10.62
N ILE A 89 9.96 -5.69 -10.00
CA ILE A 89 10.48 -4.56 -9.20
C ILE A 89 10.10 -4.72 -7.74
N THR A 90 10.90 -4.12 -6.87
CA THR A 90 10.54 -3.91 -5.46
C THR A 90 10.50 -2.42 -5.18
N LEU A 91 9.34 -1.95 -4.72
CA LEU A 91 9.17 -0.62 -4.18
C LEU A 91 9.35 -0.63 -2.67
N SER A 92 10.24 0.19 -2.14
CA SER A 92 10.33 0.49 -0.70
C SER A 92 9.53 1.76 -0.41
N GLY A 93 8.51 1.66 0.43
CA GLY A 93 7.61 2.76 0.75
C GLY A 93 8.34 3.92 1.43
N MET A 94 8.18 5.11 0.89
CA MET A 94 8.85 6.32 1.36
C MET A 94 7.91 7.19 2.18
N SER A 95 6.83 7.67 1.57
CA SER A 95 5.89 8.59 2.19
C SER A 95 4.55 8.52 1.52
N ARG A 96 3.49 8.71 2.29
CA ARG A 96 2.18 9.03 1.74
C ARG A 96 2.20 10.42 1.13
N TYR A 97 1.26 10.63 0.21
CA TYR A 97 1.07 11.88 -0.49
C TYR A 97 -0.42 12.10 -0.79
N ARG A 98 -0.82 13.35 -0.94
CA ARG A 98 -2.13 13.74 -1.46
C ARG A 98 -2.04 14.03 -2.95
N VAL A 99 -2.92 13.43 -3.74
CA VAL A 99 -3.09 13.77 -5.16
C VAL A 99 -3.72 15.16 -5.24
N SER A 100 -3.01 16.11 -5.82
CA SER A 100 -3.55 17.47 -6.06
C SER A 100 -4.28 17.53 -7.39
N ARG A 101 -3.66 17.03 -8.46
CA ARG A 101 -4.27 16.88 -9.78
C ARG A 101 -3.50 15.89 -10.64
N GLU A 102 -4.19 15.27 -11.57
CA GLU A 102 -3.56 14.52 -12.66
C GLU A 102 -2.92 15.51 -13.65
N VAL A 103 -1.73 15.16 -14.14
CA VAL A 103 -0.98 15.95 -15.11
C VAL A 103 -1.14 15.32 -16.48
N SER A 104 -1.79 16.06 -17.39
CA SER A 104 -1.89 15.66 -18.79
C SER A 104 -0.56 15.85 -19.52
N GLY A 105 -0.24 14.95 -20.45
CA GLY A 105 0.98 15.03 -21.24
C GLY A 105 1.09 13.90 -22.25
N PHE A 106 2.25 13.80 -22.89
CA PHE A 106 2.55 12.77 -23.89
C PHE A 106 3.04 11.44 -23.30
N ALA A 107 3.26 11.39 -21.98
CA ALA A 107 3.67 10.16 -21.32
C ALA A 107 2.56 9.10 -21.44
N PRO A 108 2.89 7.83 -21.72
CA PRO A 108 1.90 6.77 -21.86
C PRO A 108 1.32 6.30 -20.51
N TYR A 109 1.82 6.85 -19.40
CA TYR A 109 1.43 6.58 -18.02
C TYR A 109 0.97 7.86 -17.33
N LEU A 110 0.25 7.71 -16.21
CA LEU A 110 -0.26 8.83 -15.44
C LEU A 110 0.84 9.50 -14.63
N LYS A 111 0.76 10.82 -14.54
CA LYS A 111 1.53 11.63 -13.60
C LYS A 111 0.57 12.44 -12.75
N ALA A 112 0.97 12.75 -11.52
CA ALA A 112 0.19 13.61 -10.64
C ALA A 112 1.08 14.65 -9.98
N ASP A 113 0.54 15.86 -9.83
CA ASP A 113 1.05 16.82 -8.88
C ASP A 113 0.60 16.39 -7.47
N VAL A 114 1.53 16.33 -6.53
CA VAL A 114 1.32 15.75 -5.21
C VAL A 114 1.74 16.70 -4.09
N SER A 115 1.12 16.54 -2.93
CA SER A 115 1.51 17.22 -1.71
C SER A 115 1.93 16.22 -0.64
N TRP A 116 3.09 16.48 -0.03
CA TRP A 116 3.65 15.70 1.08
C TRP A 116 3.21 16.20 2.45
N ALA A 117 2.47 17.33 2.49
CA ALA A 117 2.07 17.99 3.72
C ALA A 117 1.11 17.12 4.55
N GLY A 118 1.36 17.04 5.85
CA GLY A 118 0.60 16.22 6.79
C GLY A 118 1.05 14.76 6.86
N PHE A 119 2.14 14.39 6.16
CA PHE A 119 2.77 13.07 6.22
C PHE A 119 4.22 13.11 6.68
N GLU A 120 4.60 14.14 7.44
CA GLU A 120 5.98 14.35 7.90
C GLU A 120 6.52 13.18 8.72
N ARG A 121 5.62 12.46 9.42
CA ARG A 121 5.92 11.26 10.20
C ARG A 121 6.42 10.10 9.35
N ASP A 122 6.00 10.03 8.08
CA ASP A 122 6.36 8.92 7.19
C ASP A 122 7.85 8.94 6.84
N LEU A 123 8.48 10.12 6.85
CA LEU A 123 9.92 10.30 6.63
C LEU A 123 10.76 10.13 7.90
N GLY A 124 10.09 9.95 9.05
CA GLY A 124 10.72 9.65 10.33
C GLY A 124 11.20 8.20 10.45
N GLY A 125 11.69 7.87 11.63
CA GLY A 125 12.03 6.49 11.99
C GLY A 125 10.79 5.58 12.11
N ALA A 126 11.01 4.35 12.56
CA ALA A 126 9.94 3.42 12.81
C ALA A 126 8.90 4.00 13.79
N GLU A 127 7.63 3.77 13.50
CA GLU A 127 6.55 4.13 14.42
C GLU A 127 6.41 3.09 15.53
N THR A 128 5.93 3.52 16.68
CA THR A 128 5.64 2.65 17.83
C THR A 128 4.19 2.82 18.25
N ASP A 129 3.61 1.74 18.76
CA ASP A 129 2.29 1.75 19.38
C ASP A 129 2.40 1.21 20.81
N PRO A 130 2.49 2.10 21.82
CA PRO A 130 2.58 1.69 23.22
C PRO A 130 1.35 0.91 23.73
N SER A 131 0.23 0.98 23.02
CA SER A 131 -1.02 0.29 23.37
C SER A 131 -1.13 -1.10 22.76
N PHE A 132 -0.12 -1.56 22.01
CA PHE A 132 -0.21 -2.78 21.25
C PHE A 132 -0.11 -4.03 22.13
N ASP A 133 -1.26 -4.67 22.38
CA ASP A 133 -1.32 -6.02 22.95
C ASP A 133 -1.04 -7.07 21.86
N ARG A 134 0.26 -7.33 21.66
CA ARG A 134 0.75 -8.25 20.63
C ARG A 134 0.25 -9.70 20.82
N PRO A 135 0.27 -10.30 22.04
CA PRO A 135 -0.32 -11.62 22.25
C PRO A 135 -1.80 -11.71 21.86
N ALA A 136 -2.64 -10.77 22.30
CA ALA A 136 -4.06 -10.78 21.96
C ALA A 136 -4.30 -10.59 20.46
N PHE A 137 -3.50 -9.73 19.82
CA PHE A 137 -3.57 -9.51 18.38
C PHE A 137 -3.19 -10.76 17.57
N LEU A 138 -2.13 -11.47 17.96
CA LEU A 138 -1.71 -12.70 17.29
C LEU A 138 -2.74 -13.83 17.44
N ASP A 139 -3.43 -13.92 18.58
CA ASP A 139 -4.54 -14.86 18.78
C ASP A 139 -5.71 -14.57 17.82
N LEU A 140 -6.13 -13.31 17.75
CA LEU A 140 -7.18 -12.88 16.81
C LEU A 140 -6.80 -13.17 15.35
N LEU A 141 -5.55 -12.88 14.98
CA LEU A 141 -5.02 -13.16 13.65
C LEU A 141 -5.02 -14.67 13.36
N GLY A 142 -4.71 -15.50 14.36
CA GLY A 142 -4.73 -16.96 14.29
C GLY A 142 -6.08 -17.46 13.79
N ARG A 143 -7.12 -17.04 14.50
CA ARG A 143 -8.52 -17.35 14.17
C ARG A 143 -8.91 -16.86 12.77
N PHE A 144 -8.44 -15.67 12.38
CA PHE A 144 -8.73 -15.11 11.06
C PHE A 144 -8.11 -15.92 9.92
N PHE A 145 -6.85 -16.32 10.03
CA PHE A 145 -6.19 -17.11 8.99
C PHE A 145 -6.77 -18.52 8.90
N GLU A 146 -7.11 -19.13 10.02
CA GLU A 146 -7.82 -20.42 10.05
C GLU A 146 -9.18 -20.30 9.33
N ALA A 147 -9.98 -19.29 9.67
CA ALA A 147 -11.29 -19.06 9.04
C ALA A 147 -11.20 -18.75 7.54
N ARG A 148 -10.09 -18.16 7.08
CA ARG A 148 -9.86 -17.80 5.67
C ARG A 148 -9.00 -18.81 4.91
N ASN A 149 -8.60 -19.91 5.54
CA ASN A 149 -7.72 -20.93 5.00
C ASN A 149 -6.44 -20.34 4.35
N LEU A 150 -5.84 -19.34 5.02
CA LEU A 150 -4.66 -18.64 4.53
C LEU A 150 -3.39 -19.38 4.95
N SER A 151 -2.59 -19.82 3.97
CA SER A 151 -1.26 -20.38 4.20
C SER A 151 -0.25 -19.24 4.38
N THR A 152 0.00 -18.85 5.62
CA THR A 152 1.04 -17.86 5.93
C THR A 152 2.17 -18.49 6.73
N ASP A 153 3.40 -18.06 6.45
CA ASP A 153 4.56 -18.37 7.28
C ASP A 153 4.42 -17.67 8.64
N TRP A 154 3.71 -18.36 9.54
CA TRP A 154 3.39 -17.90 10.88
C TRP A 154 4.62 -17.57 11.72
N ASP A 155 5.71 -18.29 11.51
CA ASP A 155 6.91 -18.14 12.32
C ASP A 155 7.64 -16.85 11.93
N SER A 156 7.74 -16.56 10.63
CA SER A 156 8.29 -15.28 10.15
C SER A 156 7.49 -14.06 10.62
N LEU A 157 6.17 -14.16 10.75
CA LEU A 157 5.33 -13.05 11.25
C LEU A 157 5.50 -12.82 12.76
N LYS A 158 5.63 -13.88 13.55
CA LYS A 158 5.76 -13.79 15.01
C LYS A 158 7.05 -13.10 15.45
N ASP A 159 8.11 -13.16 14.65
CA ASP A 159 9.40 -12.53 15.00
C ASP A 159 9.56 -11.12 14.42
N ALA A 160 8.61 -10.66 13.59
CA ALA A 160 8.68 -9.33 12.98
C ALA A 160 8.45 -8.19 13.99
N GLU A 161 9.15 -7.07 13.83
CA GLU A 161 8.87 -5.85 14.60
C GLU A 161 7.42 -5.38 14.40
N ASP A 162 6.83 -4.74 15.43
CA ASP A 162 5.40 -4.44 15.48
C ASP A 162 4.89 -3.61 14.29
N GLU A 163 5.65 -2.58 13.88
CA GLU A 163 5.29 -1.80 12.70
C GLU A 163 5.30 -2.64 11.42
N LEU A 164 6.33 -3.47 11.25
CA LEU A 164 6.46 -4.33 10.08
C LEU A 164 5.32 -5.35 10.04
N LEU A 165 4.96 -5.93 11.18
CA LEU A 165 3.84 -6.86 11.32
C LEU A 165 2.52 -6.20 10.89
N ILE A 166 2.17 -5.07 11.49
CA ILE A 166 0.91 -4.36 11.20
C ILE A 166 0.85 -3.91 9.73
N ASN A 167 1.94 -3.35 9.21
CA ASN A 167 1.99 -2.89 7.82
C ASN A 167 1.90 -4.06 6.83
N SER A 168 2.61 -5.17 7.08
CA SER A 168 2.57 -6.34 6.20
C SER A 168 1.18 -6.97 6.17
N LEU A 169 0.54 -7.12 7.32
CA LEU A 169 -0.83 -7.63 7.40
C LEU A 169 -1.84 -6.72 6.70
N SER A 170 -1.68 -5.40 6.85
CA SER A 170 -2.51 -4.42 6.14
C SER A 170 -2.41 -4.57 4.61
N MET A 171 -1.23 -4.94 4.10
CA MET A 171 -0.98 -5.09 2.67
C MET A 171 -1.40 -6.48 2.14
N LEU A 172 -1.12 -7.53 2.89
CA LEU A 172 -1.26 -8.94 2.48
C LEU A 172 -2.65 -9.51 2.72
N CYS A 173 -3.36 -9.07 3.76
CA CYS A 173 -4.70 -9.58 4.03
C CYS A 173 -5.65 -9.27 2.86
N PRO A 174 -6.55 -10.21 2.54
CA PRO A 174 -7.46 -10.09 1.39
C PRO A 174 -8.66 -9.19 1.72
N PHE A 175 -8.39 -7.94 2.10
CA PHE A 175 -9.41 -6.92 2.30
C PHE A 175 -9.81 -6.26 0.98
N GLU A 176 -11.02 -5.72 0.95
CA GLU A 176 -11.52 -4.97 -0.20
C GLU A 176 -10.71 -3.67 -0.40
N PRO A 177 -10.68 -3.11 -1.63
CA PRO A 177 -9.93 -1.89 -1.94
C PRO A 177 -10.24 -0.72 -0.98
N GLU A 178 -11.49 -0.53 -0.59
CA GLU A 178 -11.93 0.53 0.32
C GLU A 178 -11.33 0.36 1.73
N ASP A 179 -11.28 -0.86 2.23
CA ASP A 179 -10.69 -1.18 3.54
C ASP A 179 -9.17 -0.99 3.52
N LYS A 180 -8.51 -1.40 2.44
CA LYS A 180 -7.08 -1.12 2.23
C LYS A 180 -6.80 0.38 2.14
N GLN A 181 -7.74 1.16 1.58
CA GLN A 181 -7.62 2.61 1.56
C GLN A 181 -7.73 3.18 2.98
N ALA A 182 -8.65 2.69 3.80
CA ALA A 182 -8.74 3.13 5.20
C ALA A 182 -7.43 2.84 5.98
N LEU A 183 -6.81 1.69 5.77
CA LEU A 183 -5.52 1.33 6.36
C LEU A 183 -4.36 2.24 5.91
N LEU A 184 -4.37 2.68 4.65
CA LEU A 184 -3.42 3.66 4.11
C LEU A 184 -3.58 5.03 4.77
N GLU A 185 -4.83 5.48 4.90
CA GLU A 185 -5.19 6.81 5.37
C GLU A 185 -5.10 6.96 6.90
N ALA A 186 -4.99 5.84 7.64
CA ALA A 186 -4.81 5.84 9.09
C ALA A 186 -3.61 6.72 9.51
N PRO A 187 -3.82 7.74 10.36
CA PRO A 187 -2.81 8.79 10.62
C PRO A 187 -1.59 8.31 11.41
N SER A 188 -1.71 7.19 12.13
CA SER A 188 -0.66 6.59 12.94
C SER A 188 -0.72 5.06 12.92
N LEU A 189 0.37 4.41 13.33
CA LEU A 189 0.44 2.96 13.52
C LEU A 189 -0.67 2.44 14.44
N ALA A 190 -0.93 3.13 15.57
CA ALA A 190 -1.99 2.75 16.49
C ALA A 190 -3.38 2.77 15.82
N THR A 191 -3.70 3.85 15.09
CA THR A 191 -4.99 3.94 14.38
C THR A 191 -5.09 2.87 13.30
N ARG A 192 -3.97 2.55 12.63
CA ARG A 192 -3.91 1.48 11.63
C ARG A 192 -4.14 0.12 12.25
N ARG A 193 -3.51 -0.17 13.39
CA ARG A 193 -3.75 -1.40 14.17
C ARG A 193 -5.22 -1.53 14.55
N GLU A 194 -5.83 -0.48 15.09
CA GLU A 194 -7.25 -0.50 15.49
C GLU A 194 -8.19 -0.75 14.30
N THR A 195 -7.91 -0.09 13.17
CA THR A 195 -8.62 -0.34 11.91
C THR A 195 -8.46 -1.79 11.47
N LEU A 196 -7.23 -2.31 11.48
CA LEU A 196 -6.93 -3.69 11.10
C LEU A 196 -7.65 -4.71 12.00
N VAL A 197 -7.64 -4.52 13.31
CA VAL A 197 -8.37 -5.34 14.27
C VAL A 197 -9.87 -5.33 13.95
N THR A 198 -10.44 -4.14 13.76
CA THR A 198 -11.87 -3.99 13.43
C THR A 198 -12.24 -4.73 12.15
N LEU A 199 -11.41 -4.64 11.11
CA LEU A 199 -11.61 -5.35 9.85
C LEU A 199 -11.53 -6.87 10.01
N ILE A 200 -10.58 -7.36 10.80
CA ILE A 200 -10.43 -8.79 11.10
C ILE A 200 -11.66 -9.30 11.87
N GLU A 201 -12.08 -8.60 12.92
CA GLU A 201 -13.26 -8.97 13.71
C GLU A 201 -14.52 -8.99 12.85
N PHE A 202 -14.72 -7.97 12.01
CA PHE A 202 -15.85 -7.93 11.09
C PHE A 202 -15.82 -9.09 10.10
N ALA A 203 -14.64 -9.42 9.55
CA ALA A 203 -14.47 -10.53 8.63
C ALA A 203 -14.70 -11.90 9.27
N LEU A 204 -14.46 -12.04 10.58
CA LEU A 204 -14.76 -13.23 11.37
C LEU A 204 -16.25 -13.36 11.69
N LEU A 205 -16.91 -12.25 12.05
CA LEU A 205 -18.36 -12.21 12.30
C LEU A 205 -19.19 -12.40 11.03
N GLY A 206 -18.68 -11.94 9.89
CA GLY A 206 -19.32 -12.09 8.58
C GLY A 206 -19.30 -13.52 8.03
N GLY A 207 -18.43 -14.39 8.54
CA GLY A 207 -18.30 -15.79 8.11
C GLY A 207 -19.55 -16.65 8.38
N ASP A 208 -20.41 -16.26 9.33
CA ASP A 208 -21.66 -16.97 9.64
C ASP A 208 -22.84 -16.57 8.73
N ARG A 209 -22.72 -15.49 7.95
CA ARG A 209 -23.85 -14.96 7.17
C ARG A 209 -24.03 -15.61 5.80
N ASP A 210 -22.99 -16.19 5.22
CA ASP A 210 -23.09 -16.93 3.96
C ASP A 210 -23.63 -18.36 4.14
N GLU A 211 -23.65 -18.91 5.36
CA GLU A 211 -24.25 -20.22 5.66
C GLU A 211 -25.77 -20.16 5.90
N LEU A 212 -26.34 -18.97 6.14
CA LEU A 212 -27.79 -18.79 6.37
C LEU A 212 -28.59 -18.49 5.08
N MET A 213 -27.94 -18.45 3.91
CA MET A 213 -28.58 -18.27 2.60
C MET A 213 -28.28 -19.42 1.62
N GLN A 214 -28.21 -20.67 2.10
CA GLN A 214 -28.33 -21.86 1.24
C GLN A 214 -29.61 -22.64 1.55
#